data_AF-A0A354MC21-F1
#
_entry.id   AF-A0A354MC21-F1
#
_cell.length_a   1.000
_cell.length_b   1.000
_cell.length_c   1.000
_cell.angle_alpha   90.00
_cell.angle_beta   90.00
_cell.angle_gamma   90.00
#
_symmetry.space_group_name_H-M   'P 1'
#
loop_
_entity.id
_entity.type
_entity.pdbx_description
1 polymer ?
#
loop_
_entity_poly.entity_id
_entity_poly.type
_entity_poly.pdbx_seq_one_letter_code
_entity_poly.pdbx_strand_id
1 'polypeptide(L)'
;MDVKKELAVLITGIITLLMLEYYCLDYNFATLLIVLLIIYNEIKFYKKDKNIIKANIKQDILLGIMAGIAILLKQNTGILVIIAMLANKIFFIKNKQDLKEYLKSFLFRLMPILILISLMIIYLIYNNCFNDFVNYSIKGVSEFSNYIPYKKLLKLDITGLFALLVPITFGIVIYKIIIKRDKDKALYFLLIYGLAMFVVAFPISDKIHFYIGAIPTIVLMSYLLSSKITNIIENKMYRFCFYYVKATIYVSLLAYVIINSGTYLVNKHNYSDLAHYQYIIVDEKLEENIEKVDTFILTSKDDVKILDASAALYMIPIDKYNKNYDLLLKGNLGEDGEEKIIAEIESSKDVKYLILQDKYHKNWQTPLQVINYVKENKNKTGTIGDFDIYE
;
A
#
# COMPACT_ATOMS: atom_id res chain seq x y z
N MET A 1 -22.56 7.89 7.69
CA MET A 1 -22.47 9.36 7.45
C MET A 1 -23.82 9.82 6.94
N ASP A 2 -24.28 11.04 7.23
CA ASP A 2 -25.60 11.53 6.75
C ASP A 2 -25.52 12.00 5.29
N VAL A 3 -24.85 11.19 4.47
CA VAL A 3 -24.74 11.37 3.03
C VAL A 3 -25.87 10.57 2.43
N LYS A 4 -26.72 11.20 1.59
CA LYS A 4 -27.77 10.48 0.85
C LYS A 4 -27.14 9.27 0.15
N LYS A 5 -27.78 8.09 0.27
CA LYS A 5 -27.24 6.81 -0.23
C LYS A 5 -26.84 6.93 -1.70
N GLU A 6 -27.61 7.66 -2.48
CA GLU A 6 -27.39 7.93 -3.88
C GLU A 6 -26.05 8.63 -4.15
N LEU A 7 -25.71 9.63 -3.32
CA LEU A 7 -24.46 10.37 -3.42
C LEU A 7 -23.27 9.52 -2.98
N ALA A 8 -23.42 8.75 -1.90
CA ALA A 8 -22.38 7.82 -1.45
C ALA A 8 -21.99 6.81 -2.55
N VAL A 9 -23.01 6.26 -3.22
CA VAL A 9 -22.85 5.33 -4.35
C VAL A 9 -22.09 6.00 -5.51
N LEU A 10 -22.47 7.21 -5.92
CA LEU A 10 -21.73 7.97 -6.96
C LEU A 10 -20.26 8.21 -6.57
N ILE A 11 -19.99 8.63 -5.33
CA ILE A 11 -18.63 8.88 -4.83
C ILE A 11 -17.80 7.61 -4.89
N THR A 12 -18.35 6.46 -4.47
CA THR A 12 -17.67 5.17 -4.58
C THR A 12 -17.31 4.85 -6.03
N GLY A 13 -18.22 5.07 -6.98
CA GLY A 13 -17.95 4.87 -8.40
C GLY A 13 -16.82 5.76 -8.93
N ILE A 14 -16.76 7.03 -8.51
CA ILE A 14 -15.67 7.95 -8.87
C ILE A 14 -14.34 7.47 -8.28
N ILE A 15 -14.31 7.05 -7.01
CA ILE A 15 -13.11 6.50 -6.38
C ILE A 15 -12.65 5.24 -7.13
N THR A 16 -13.57 4.34 -7.50
CA THR A 16 -13.24 3.14 -8.28
C THR A 16 -12.63 3.49 -9.64
N LEU A 17 -13.15 4.51 -10.34
CA LEU A 17 -12.56 4.97 -11.61
C LEU A 17 -11.16 5.55 -11.42
N LEU A 18 -10.93 6.34 -10.36
CA LEU A 18 -9.60 6.88 -10.05
C LEU A 18 -8.59 5.77 -9.73
N MET A 19 -9.05 4.67 -9.14
CA MET A 19 -8.24 3.53 -8.73
C MET A 19 -8.13 2.42 -9.77
N LEU A 20 -8.85 2.52 -10.90
CA LEU A 20 -9.09 1.39 -11.81
C LEU A 20 -7.80 0.76 -12.31
N GLU A 21 -6.82 1.59 -12.67
CA GLU A 21 -5.50 1.16 -13.18
C GLU A 21 -4.53 0.71 -12.09
N TYR A 22 -4.88 0.88 -10.82
CA TYR A 22 -4.00 0.62 -9.67
C TYR A 22 -4.46 -0.55 -8.83
N TYR A 23 -5.63 -1.14 -9.08
CA TYR A 23 -6.09 -2.30 -8.33
C TYR A 23 -5.17 -3.48 -8.53
N CYS A 24 -4.55 -3.93 -7.44
CA CYS A 24 -3.70 -5.09 -7.38
C CYS A 24 -3.79 -5.75 -5.99
N LEU A 25 -3.27 -6.97 -5.87
CA LEU A 25 -3.11 -7.64 -4.58
C LEU A 25 -1.92 -7.02 -3.85
N ASP A 26 -2.18 -6.00 -3.05
CA ASP A 26 -1.13 -5.22 -2.39
C ASP A 26 -1.53 -4.85 -0.95
N TYR A 27 -0.55 -4.90 -0.06
CA TYR A 27 -0.72 -4.71 1.39
C TYR A 27 -1.11 -3.26 1.75
N ASN A 28 -0.84 -2.27 0.90
CA ASN A 28 -1.31 -0.90 1.09
C ASN A 28 -2.83 -0.81 0.93
N PHE A 29 -3.43 -1.53 -0.03
CA PHE A 29 -4.88 -1.61 -0.15
C PHE A 29 -5.53 -2.33 1.03
N ALA A 30 -4.92 -3.41 1.51
CA ALA A 30 -5.39 -4.10 2.71
C ALA A 30 -5.35 -3.17 3.94
N THR A 31 -4.26 -2.41 4.11
CA THR A 31 -4.13 -1.40 5.17
C THR A 31 -5.19 -0.31 5.05
N LEU A 32 -5.43 0.21 3.84
CA LEU A 32 -6.48 1.19 3.57
C LEU A 32 -7.87 0.68 3.94
N LEU A 33 -8.22 -0.56 3.58
CA LEU A 33 -9.49 -1.16 3.94
C LEU A 33 -9.68 -1.20 5.45
N ILE A 34 -8.66 -1.64 6.19
CA ILE A 34 -8.67 -1.68 7.66
C ILE A 34 -8.88 -0.27 8.24
N VAL A 35 -8.19 0.74 7.74
CA VAL A 35 -8.37 2.14 8.18
C VAL A 35 -9.78 2.65 7.90
N LEU A 36 -10.35 2.36 6.73
CA LEU A 36 -11.73 2.74 6.40
C LEU A 36 -12.74 2.05 7.32
N LEU A 37 -12.51 0.78 7.69
CA LEU A 37 -13.33 0.06 8.67
C LEU A 37 -13.22 0.64 10.08
N ILE A 38 -12.03 1.06 10.51
CA ILE A 38 -11.82 1.79 11.77
C ILE A 38 -12.63 3.09 11.76
N ILE A 39 -12.48 3.91 10.72
CA ILE A 39 -13.23 5.18 10.55
C ILE A 39 -14.74 4.92 10.60
N TYR A 40 -15.22 3.93 9.85
CA TYR A 40 -16.64 3.56 9.81
C TYR A 40 -17.16 3.20 11.21
N ASN A 41 -16.45 2.35 11.95
CA ASN A 41 -16.86 1.92 13.28
C ASN A 41 -16.86 3.07 14.31
N GLU A 42 -15.87 3.95 14.27
CA GLU A 42 -15.81 5.13 15.15
C GLU A 42 -16.99 6.08 14.89
N ILE A 43 -17.26 6.40 13.62
CA ILE A 43 -18.38 7.27 13.25
C ILE A 43 -19.72 6.61 13.58
N LYS A 44 -19.87 5.31 13.32
CA LYS A 44 -21.08 4.56 13.61
C LYS A 44 -21.39 4.57 15.10
N PHE A 45 -20.38 4.34 15.94
CA PHE A 45 -20.56 4.39 17.39
C PHE A 45 -20.91 5.78 17.87
N TYR A 46 -20.15 6.81 17.46
CA TYR A 46 -20.45 8.20 17.82
C TYR A 46 -21.88 8.62 17.45
N LYS A 47 -22.39 8.15 16.30
CA LYS A 47 -23.78 8.44 15.91
C LYS A 47 -24.80 7.74 16.80
N LYS A 48 -24.51 6.54 17.28
CA LYS A 48 -25.38 5.78 18.20
C LYS A 48 -25.30 6.29 19.64
N ASP A 49 -24.10 6.58 20.12
CA ASP A 49 -23.81 7.10 21.45
C ASP A 49 -23.01 8.39 21.30
N LYS A 50 -23.68 9.52 21.57
CA LYS A 50 -23.08 10.86 21.40
C LYS A 50 -21.92 11.11 22.36
N ASN A 51 -21.74 10.27 23.38
CA ASN A 51 -20.59 10.33 24.27
C ASN A 51 -19.39 9.57 23.67
N ILE A 52 -18.53 10.31 22.95
CA ILE A 52 -17.30 9.76 22.34
C ILE A 52 -16.35 9.11 23.36
N ILE A 53 -16.30 9.63 24.58
CA ILE A 53 -15.28 9.23 25.55
C ILE A 53 -15.60 7.86 26.16
N LYS A 54 -16.89 7.53 26.21
CA LYS A 54 -17.40 6.30 26.82
C LYS A 54 -16.65 5.07 26.30
N ALA A 55 -16.17 4.23 27.23
CA ALA A 55 -15.56 2.97 26.87
C ALA A 55 -16.63 1.97 26.42
N ASN A 56 -16.35 1.25 25.33
CA ASN A 56 -17.17 0.14 24.89
C ASN A 56 -16.26 -1.04 24.57
N ILE A 57 -16.24 -2.03 25.47
CA ILE A 57 -15.31 -3.16 25.37
C ILE A 57 -15.37 -3.89 24.02
N LYS A 58 -16.56 -4.15 23.47
CA LYS A 58 -16.71 -4.89 22.20
C LYS A 58 -16.12 -4.11 21.04
N GLN A 59 -16.44 -2.82 20.96
CA GLN A 59 -15.91 -1.97 19.89
C GLN A 59 -14.43 -1.67 20.08
N ASP A 60 -14.00 -1.34 21.30
CA ASP A 60 -12.62 -0.97 21.59
C ASP A 60 -11.67 -2.15 21.32
N ILE A 61 -12.08 -3.39 21.65
CA ILE A 61 -11.35 -4.59 21.26
C ILE A 61 -11.32 -4.75 19.74
N LEU A 62 -12.46 -4.60 19.05
CA LEU A 62 -12.52 -4.71 17.58
C LEU A 62 -11.61 -3.69 16.88
N LEU A 63 -11.62 -2.43 17.34
CA LEU A 63 -10.75 -1.38 16.83
C LEU A 63 -9.28 -1.71 17.10
N GLY A 64 -8.96 -2.21 18.29
CA GLY A 64 -7.61 -2.65 18.63
C GLY A 64 -7.13 -3.83 17.79
N ILE A 65 -7.98 -4.82 17.49
CA ILE A 65 -7.66 -5.91 16.56
C ILE A 65 -7.38 -5.35 15.16
N MET A 66 -8.24 -4.47 14.64
CA MET A 66 -8.05 -3.86 13.32
C MET A 66 -6.74 -3.06 13.25
N ALA A 67 -6.44 -2.23 14.24
CA ALA A 67 -5.18 -1.47 14.29
C ALA A 67 -3.96 -2.40 14.45
N GLY A 68 -4.10 -3.49 15.20
CA GLY A 68 -3.09 -4.54 15.31
C GLY A 68 -2.83 -5.24 13.97
N ILE A 69 -3.87 -5.52 13.18
CA ILE A 69 -3.70 -6.07 11.82
C ILE A 69 -2.99 -5.05 10.90
N ALA A 70 -3.32 -3.76 11.01
CA ALA A 70 -2.69 -2.72 10.19
C ALA A 70 -1.16 -2.67 10.38
N ILE A 71 -0.65 -2.81 11.60
CA ILE A 71 0.81 -2.86 11.85
C ILE A 71 1.46 -4.15 11.32
N LEU A 72 0.74 -5.28 11.30
CA LEU A 72 1.22 -6.53 10.70
C LEU A 72 1.29 -6.46 9.16
N LEU A 73 0.42 -5.67 8.53
CA LEU A 73 0.41 -5.47 7.08
C LEU A 73 1.45 -4.42 6.62
N LYS A 74 1.55 -3.30 7.33
CA LYS A 74 2.49 -2.21 7.02
C LYS A 74 2.87 -1.47 8.29
N GLN A 75 4.07 -1.70 8.79
CA GLN A 75 4.55 -1.27 10.10
C GLN A 75 4.47 0.26 10.26
N ASN A 76 5.07 1.02 9.32
CA ASN A 76 5.16 2.48 9.42
C ASN A 76 3.78 3.15 9.45
N THR A 77 2.88 2.77 8.53
CA THR A 77 1.51 3.31 8.49
C THR A 77 0.68 2.80 9.67
N GLY A 78 0.82 1.52 10.02
CA GLY A 78 0.11 0.89 11.13
C GLY A 78 0.42 1.53 12.48
N ILE A 79 1.68 1.91 12.75
CA ILE A 79 2.07 2.64 13.96
C ILE A 79 1.31 3.97 14.06
N LEU A 80 1.24 4.73 12.96
CA LEU A 80 0.52 6.01 12.95
C LEU A 80 -1.00 5.84 13.11
N VAL A 81 -1.56 4.77 12.54
CA VAL A 81 -2.97 4.39 12.72
C VAL A 81 -3.24 4.05 14.19
N ILE A 82 -2.34 3.30 14.85
CA ILE A 82 -2.42 2.97 16.28
C ILE A 82 -2.38 4.26 17.11
N ILE A 83 -1.42 5.16 16.85
CA ILE A 83 -1.31 6.44 17.55
C ILE A 83 -2.59 7.25 17.38
N ALA A 84 -3.08 7.40 16.14
CA ALA A 84 -4.34 8.10 15.88
C ALA A 84 -5.51 7.46 16.64
N MET A 85 -5.62 6.13 16.63
CA MET A 85 -6.71 5.40 17.29
C MET A 85 -6.67 5.50 18.83
N LEU A 86 -5.49 5.42 19.44
CA LEU A 86 -5.33 5.50 20.89
C LEU A 86 -5.46 6.95 21.41
N ALA A 87 -5.02 7.93 20.62
CA ALA A 87 -5.04 9.34 21.00
C ALA A 87 -6.36 10.05 20.66
N ASN A 88 -7.23 9.47 19.82
CA ASN A 88 -8.39 10.18 19.27
C ASN A 88 -9.40 10.72 20.30
N LYS A 89 -9.48 10.11 21.47
CA LYS A 89 -10.40 10.53 22.54
C LYS A 89 -9.81 11.60 23.46
N ILE A 90 -8.49 11.82 23.44
CA ILE A 90 -7.78 12.75 24.34
C ILE A 90 -8.37 14.16 24.24
N PHE A 91 -8.66 14.63 23.03
CA PHE A 91 -9.16 15.98 22.77
C PHE A 91 -10.53 16.28 23.42
N PHE A 92 -11.26 15.25 23.85
CA PHE A 92 -12.61 15.40 24.40
C PHE A 92 -12.66 15.34 25.93
N ILE A 93 -11.56 15.01 26.61
CA ILE A 93 -11.51 14.90 28.08
C ILE A 93 -11.71 16.28 28.72
N LYS A 94 -12.73 16.41 29.58
CA LYS A 94 -13.00 17.67 30.30
C LYS A 94 -12.84 17.56 31.81
N ASN A 95 -12.95 16.36 32.36
CA ASN A 95 -12.95 16.14 33.80
C ASN A 95 -12.29 14.79 34.17
N LYS A 96 -12.15 14.53 35.48
CA LYS A 96 -11.55 13.28 35.98
C LYS A 96 -12.34 12.02 35.61
N GLN A 97 -13.67 12.12 35.45
CA GLN A 97 -14.50 10.97 35.07
C GLN A 97 -14.29 10.61 33.59
N ASP A 98 -14.22 11.62 32.72
CA ASP A 98 -13.88 11.46 31.31
C ASP A 98 -12.49 10.81 31.15
N LEU A 99 -11.52 11.23 31.98
CA LEU A 99 -10.18 10.63 31.98
C LEU A 99 -10.22 9.13 32.33
N LYS A 100 -11.03 8.73 33.33
CA LYS A 100 -11.18 7.30 33.69
C LYS A 100 -11.79 6.49 32.55
N GLU A 101 -12.84 7.00 31.92
CA GLU A 101 -13.47 6.35 30.77
C GLU A 101 -12.52 6.25 29.57
N TYR A 102 -11.77 7.31 29.30
CA TYR A 102 -10.71 7.30 28.29
C TYR A 102 -9.67 6.23 28.57
N LEU A 103 -9.10 6.18 29.79
CA LEU A 103 -8.08 5.19 30.14
C LEU A 103 -8.60 3.75 30.00
N LYS A 104 -9.85 3.51 30.38
CA LYS A 104 -10.49 2.20 30.18
C LYS A 104 -10.59 1.84 28.69
N SER A 105 -11.04 2.77 27.86
CA SER A 105 -11.12 2.59 26.41
C SER A 105 -9.74 2.39 25.78
N PHE A 106 -8.75 3.16 26.20
CA PHE A 106 -7.35 3.05 25.78
C PHE A 106 -6.81 1.65 26.07
N LEU A 107 -6.99 1.13 27.28
CA LEU A 107 -6.52 -0.21 27.66
C LEU A 107 -7.21 -1.31 26.84
N PHE A 108 -8.52 -1.21 26.62
CA PHE A 108 -9.26 -2.18 25.79
C PHE A 108 -8.82 -2.19 24.32
N ARG A 109 -8.37 -1.04 23.80
CA ARG A 109 -7.79 -0.93 22.45
C ARG A 109 -6.35 -1.44 22.40
N LEU A 110 -5.55 -1.13 23.42
CA LEU A 110 -4.13 -1.47 23.47
C LEU A 110 -3.90 -2.99 23.64
N MET A 111 -4.69 -3.65 24.48
CA MET A 111 -4.52 -5.08 24.78
C MET A 111 -4.50 -5.99 23.54
N PRO A 112 -5.48 -5.97 22.62
CA PRO A 112 -5.44 -6.80 21.41
C PRO A 112 -4.29 -6.43 20.47
N ILE A 113 -3.85 -5.16 20.41
CA ILE A 113 -2.68 -4.76 19.64
C ILE A 113 -1.43 -5.48 20.16
N LEU A 114 -1.20 -5.43 21.48
CA LEU A 114 -0.05 -6.06 22.11
C LEU A 114 -0.08 -7.58 21.93
N ILE A 115 -1.26 -8.21 22.01
CA ILE A 115 -1.42 -9.64 21.75
C ILE A 115 -0.97 -9.98 20.32
N LEU A 116 -1.46 -9.25 19.31
CA LEU A 116 -1.12 -9.50 17.91
C LEU A 116 0.37 -9.28 17.61
N ILE A 117 0.97 -8.21 18.15
CA ILE A 117 2.41 -7.96 18.03
C ILE A 117 3.22 -9.08 18.70
N SER A 118 2.80 -9.53 19.90
CA SER A 118 3.48 -10.61 20.62
C SER A 118 3.42 -11.93 19.85
N LEU A 119 2.27 -12.27 19.25
CA LEU A 119 2.11 -13.45 18.41
C LEU A 119 3.03 -13.40 17.18
N MET A 120 3.14 -12.24 16.52
CA MET A 120 4.07 -12.05 15.42
C MET A 120 5.53 -12.24 15.86
N ILE A 121 5.94 -11.65 16.99
CA ILE A 121 7.31 -11.79 17.51
C ILE A 121 7.62 -13.25 17.83
N ILE A 122 6.71 -13.97 18.49
CA ILE A 122 6.87 -15.40 18.78
C ILE A 122 7.02 -16.20 17.49
N TYR A 123 6.19 -15.92 16.48
CA TYR A 123 6.29 -16.56 15.16
C TYR A 123 7.64 -16.29 14.49
N LEU A 124 8.12 -15.05 14.52
CA LEU A 124 9.42 -14.68 13.93
C LEU A 124 10.60 -15.35 14.65
N ILE A 125 10.56 -15.45 15.98
CA ILE A 125 11.59 -16.13 16.76
C ILE A 125 11.58 -17.63 16.46
N TYR A 126 10.40 -18.26 16.45
CA TYR A 126 10.26 -19.69 16.17
C TYR A 126 10.81 -20.08 14.79
N ASN A 127 10.68 -19.19 13.80
CA ASN A 127 11.17 -19.41 12.44
C ASN A 127 12.59 -18.85 12.19
N ASN A 128 13.31 -18.38 13.21
CA ASN A 128 14.62 -17.72 13.09
C ASN A 128 14.65 -16.49 12.16
N CYS A 129 13.51 -15.85 11.92
CA CYS A 129 13.39 -14.67 11.05
C CYS A 129 13.38 -13.34 11.82
N PHE A 130 13.53 -13.36 13.15
CA PHE A 130 13.46 -12.13 13.96
C PHE A 130 14.56 -11.12 13.62
N ASN A 131 15.80 -11.58 13.45
CA ASN A 131 16.91 -10.69 13.10
C ASN A 131 16.73 -10.09 11.71
N ASP A 132 16.28 -10.89 10.75
CA ASP A 132 15.93 -10.41 9.41
C ASP A 132 14.80 -9.37 9.48
N PHE A 133 13.73 -9.63 10.26
CA PHE A 133 12.67 -8.65 10.47
C PHE A 133 13.20 -7.31 11.01
N VAL A 134 14.04 -7.34 12.05
CA VAL A 134 14.65 -6.11 12.61
C VAL A 134 15.51 -5.41 11.57
N ASN A 135 16.31 -6.17 10.83
CA ASN A 135 17.18 -5.65 9.78
C ASN A 135 16.37 -4.92 8.70
N TYR A 136 15.42 -5.60 8.06
CA TYR A 136 14.66 -5.04 6.93
C TYR A 136 13.59 -4.03 7.34
N SER A 137 12.88 -4.25 8.45
CA SER A 137 11.70 -3.46 8.80
C SER A 137 11.98 -2.28 9.74
N ILE A 138 13.09 -2.31 10.49
CA ILE A 138 13.41 -1.28 11.49
C ILE A 138 14.69 -0.56 11.09
N LYS A 139 15.80 -1.28 10.96
CA LYS A 139 17.10 -0.65 10.71
C LYS A 139 17.24 -0.14 9.28
N GLY A 140 16.82 -0.92 8.29
CA GLY A 140 16.90 -0.55 6.87
C GLY A 140 16.09 0.70 6.48
N VAL A 141 15.21 1.20 7.35
CA VAL A 141 14.47 2.46 7.10
C VAL A 141 15.41 3.66 7.00
N SER A 142 16.54 3.68 7.73
CA SER A 142 17.54 4.77 7.64
C SER A 142 18.29 4.77 6.31
N GLU A 143 18.42 3.61 5.67
CA GLU A 143 19.17 3.43 4.42
C GLU A 143 18.37 3.86 3.18
N PHE A 144 17.12 4.29 3.36
CA PHE A 144 16.24 4.67 2.27
C PHE A 144 16.62 6.03 1.68
N SER A 145 17.54 6.02 0.71
CA SER A 145 18.00 7.21 -0.03
C SER A 145 17.10 7.57 -1.22
N ASN A 146 16.26 6.64 -1.67
CA ASN A 146 15.41 6.79 -2.83
C ASN A 146 14.13 7.57 -2.49
N TYR A 147 13.91 8.75 -3.05
CA TYR A 147 12.69 9.52 -2.80
C TYR A 147 12.07 10.05 -4.09
N ILE A 148 10.74 10.06 -4.13
CA ILE A 148 9.97 10.73 -5.19
C ILE A 148 9.31 11.94 -4.52
N PRO A 149 9.77 13.17 -4.79
CA PRO A 149 9.23 14.33 -4.10
C PRO A 149 7.77 14.56 -4.45
N TYR A 150 6.96 14.97 -3.46
CA TYR A 150 5.54 15.28 -3.62
C TYR A 150 5.24 16.24 -4.78
N LYS A 151 6.16 17.18 -5.06
CA LYS A 151 6.07 18.11 -6.20
C LYS A 151 5.88 17.40 -7.56
N LYS A 152 6.36 16.16 -7.72
CA LYS A 152 6.16 15.36 -8.96
C LYS A 152 4.68 15.05 -9.22
N LEU A 153 3.82 15.08 -8.20
CA LEU A 153 2.37 14.89 -8.35
C LEU A 153 1.65 16.14 -8.85
N LEU A 154 2.22 17.34 -8.67
CA LEU A 154 1.60 18.62 -9.02
C LEU A 154 1.67 18.92 -10.53
N LYS A 155 1.08 18.03 -11.34
CA LYS A 155 0.95 18.17 -12.80
C LYS A 155 -0.44 18.71 -13.16
N LEU A 156 -0.60 19.20 -14.39
CA LEU A 156 -1.91 19.63 -14.93
C LEU A 156 -2.75 18.41 -15.37
N ASP A 157 -3.02 17.51 -14.43
CA ASP A 157 -3.89 16.34 -14.62
C ASP A 157 -4.80 16.14 -13.39
N ILE A 158 -5.67 15.12 -13.44
CA ILE A 158 -6.60 14.81 -12.34
C ILE A 158 -5.84 14.50 -11.04
N THR A 159 -4.68 13.83 -11.14
CA THR A 159 -3.85 13.49 -9.98
C THR A 159 -3.32 14.76 -9.31
N GLY A 160 -2.81 15.71 -10.10
CA GLY A 160 -2.31 16.98 -9.59
C GLY A 160 -3.39 17.87 -8.99
N LEU A 161 -4.62 17.82 -9.51
CA LEU A 161 -5.77 18.46 -8.87
C LEU A 161 -6.02 17.87 -7.48
N PHE A 162 -6.08 16.55 -7.33
CA PHE A 162 -6.26 15.93 -6.01
C PHE A 162 -5.06 16.17 -5.09
N ALA A 163 -3.84 16.15 -5.61
CA ALA A 163 -2.63 16.45 -4.84
C ALA A 163 -2.63 17.88 -4.27
N LEU A 164 -3.25 18.83 -4.98
CA LEU A 164 -3.50 20.17 -4.45
C LEU A 164 -4.64 20.19 -3.41
N LEU A 165 -5.75 19.51 -3.70
CA LEU A 165 -6.96 19.58 -2.86
C LEU A 165 -6.85 18.84 -1.52
N VAL A 166 -6.08 17.76 -1.45
CA VAL A 166 -5.93 16.94 -0.22
C VAL A 166 -5.34 17.76 0.94
N PRO A 167 -4.18 18.44 0.80
CA PRO A 167 -3.65 19.31 1.85
C PRO A 167 -4.57 20.47 2.21
N ILE A 168 -5.21 21.11 1.21
CA ILE A 168 -6.17 22.20 1.44
C ILE A 168 -7.34 21.70 2.29
N THR A 169 -7.84 20.50 2.02
CA THR A 169 -8.94 19.89 2.79
C THR A 169 -8.55 19.66 4.23
N PHE A 170 -7.35 19.15 4.50
CA PHE A 170 -6.84 19.03 5.87
C PHE A 170 -6.85 20.40 6.57
N GLY A 171 -6.33 21.45 5.91
CA GLY A 171 -6.33 22.81 6.45
C GLY A 171 -7.74 23.34 6.78
N ILE A 172 -8.70 23.15 5.87
CA ILE A 172 -10.10 23.56 6.07
C ILE A 172 -10.71 22.84 7.28
N VAL A 173 -10.47 21.54 7.44
CA VAL A 173 -11.08 20.74 8.51
C VAL A 173 -10.42 21.03 9.85
N ILE A 174 -9.09 21.23 9.89
CA ILE A 174 -8.38 21.71 11.07
C ILE A 174 -8.96 23.05 11.52
N TYR A 175 -9.14 24.01 10.60
CA TYR A 175 -9.77 25.29 10.89
C TYR A 175 -11.18 25.11 11.46
N LYS A 176 -12.02 24.24 10.87
CA LYS A 176 -13.37 23.97 11.39
C LYS A 176 -13.36 23.40 12.81
N ILE A 177 -12.50 22.41 13.08
CA ILE A 177 -12.46 21.72 14.37
C ILE A 177 -11.88 22.62 15.46
N ILE A 178 -10.74 23.27 15.20
CA ILE A 178 -10.00 24.03 16.22
C ILE A 178 -10.59 25.43 16.39
N ILE A 179 -10.76 26.17 15.28
CA ILE A 179 -11.13 27.58 15.31
C ILE A 179 -12.65 27.75 15.40
N LYS A 180 -13.41 27.08 14.54
CA LYS A 180 -14.89 27.15 14.56
C LYS A 180 -15.54 26.24 15.60
N ARG A 181 -14.75 25.39 16.27
CA ARG A 181 -15.22 24.43 17.30
C ARG A 181 -16.40 23.59 16.81
N ASP A 182 -16.30 23.11 15.57
CA ASP A 182 -17.34 22.30 14.95
C ASP A 182 -17.71 21.10 15.85
N LYS A 183 -19.02 20.87 15.97
CA LYS A 183 -19.57 19.80 16.81
C LYS A 183 -19.60 18.47 16.07
N ASP A 184 -19.47 18.46 14.75
CA ASP A 184 -19.47 17.22 13.99
C ASP A 184 -18.16 16.44 14.13
N LYS A 185 -18.19 15.44 15.01
CA LYS A 185 -17.04 14.60 15.31
C LYS A 185 -16.70 13.60 14.20
N ALA A 186 -17.57 13.42 13.20
CA ALA A 186 -17.21 12.63 12.02
C ALA A 186 -16.06 13.29 11.24
N LEU A 187 -16.03 14.62 11.17
CA LEU A 187 -14.92 15.37 10.57
C LEU A 187 -13.60 15.10 11.28
N TYR A 188 -13.64 15.02 12.61
CA TYR A 188 -12.48 14.73 13.42
C TYR A 188 -11.91 13.33 13.15
N PHE A 189 -12.75 12.29 13.15
CA PHE A 189 -12.29 10.93 12.86
C PHE A 189 -11.72 10.82 11.44
N LEU A 190 -12.40 11.37 10.44
CA LEU A 190 -11.90 11.38 9.07
C LEU A 190 -10.57 12.13 8.92
N LEU A 191 -10.38 13.24 9.65
CA LEU A 191 -9.14 14.00 9.65
C LEU A 191 -7.98 13.19 10.23
N ILE A 192 -8.11 12.68 11.46
CA ILE A 192 -6.99 12.04 12.16
C ILE A 192 -6.53 10.76 11.46
N TYR A 193 -7.47 9.95 10.98
CA TYR A 193 -7.15 8.71 10.28
C TYR A 193 -6.74 8.99 8.84
N GLY A 194 -7.25 10.05 8.22
CA GLY A 194 -6.77 10.51 6.92
C GLY A 194 -5.32 10.99 6.98
N LEU A 195 -4.93 11.74 8.01
CA LEU A 195 -3.53 12.13 8.24
C LEU A 195 -2.64 10.90 8.48
N ALA A 196 -3.07 9.96 9.33
CA ALA A 196 -2.33 8.73 9.59
C ALA A 196 -2.11 7.89 8.32
N MET A 197 -3.15 7.75 7.49
CA MET A 197 -3.07 6.99 6.24
C MET A 197 -2.24 7.71 5.16
N PHE A 198 -2.28 9.04 5.13
CA PHE A 198 -1.61 9.84 4.10
C PHE A 198 -0.08 9.74 4.16
N VAL A 199 0.49 9.24 5.27
CA VAL A 199 1.93 8.94 5.36
C VAL A 199 2.39 7.92 4.32
N VAL A 200 1.50 7.06 3.79
CA VAL A 200 1.85 6.16 2.66
C VAL A 200 2.38 6.90 1.44
N ALA A 201 2.00 8.17 1.24
CA ALA A 201 2.51 8.99 0.13
C ALA A 201 3.98 9.44 0.29
N PHE A 202 4.64 9.09 1.40
CA PHE A 202 6.02 9.44 1.70
C PHE A 202 6.84 8.18 2.06
N PRO A 203 8.10 8.06 1.62
CA PRO A 203 8.90 9.02 0.83
C PRO A 203 8.70 8.92 -0.71
N ILE A 204 7.93 7.94 -1.18
CA ILE A 204 7.66 7.73 -2.61
C ILE A 204 6.29 8.33 -2.97
N SER A 205 6.27 9.60 -3.37
CA SER A 205 5.05 10.27 -3.82
C SER A 205 4.73 9.98 -5.29
N ASP A 206 4.48 8.72 -5.63
CA ASP A 206 3.93 8.34 -6.94
C ASP A 206 2.38 8.33 -6.93
N LYS A 207 1.76 8.00 -8.07
CA LYS A 207 0.29 8.05 -8.20
C LYS A 207 -0.41 7.04 -7.29
N ILE A 208 0.06 5.79 -7.23
CA ILE A 208 -0.60 4.72 -6.46
C ILE A 208 -0.51 4.99 -4.96
N HIS A 209 0.68 5.32 -4.46
CA HIS A 209 0.89 5.66 -3.04
C HIS A 209 0.08 6.89 -2.63
N PHE A 210 0.04 7.91 -3.51
CA PHE A 210 -0.78 9.10 -3.29
C PHE A 210 -2.26 8.76 -3.18
N TYR A 211 -2.83 8.06 -4.15
CA TYR A 211 -4.27 7.77 -4.13
C TYR A 211 -4.66 6.88 -2.95
N ILE A 212 -3.88 5.84 -2.63
CA ILE A 212 -4.13 4.99 -1.46
C ILE A 212 -4.13 5.83 -0.18
N GLY A 213 -3.12 6.69 0.00
CA GLY A 213 -3.05 7.60 1.14
C GLY A 213 -4.16 8.66 1.18
N ALA A 214 -4.62 9.13 0.01
CA ALA A 214 -5.57 10.22 -0.14
C ALA A 214 -7.04 9.80 0.02
N ILE A 215 -7.38 8.52 -0.17
CA ILE A 215 -8.78 8.05 -0.17
C ILE A 215 -9.58 8.48 1.08
N PRO A 216 -9.09 8.34 2.32
CA PRO A 216 -9.84 8.83 3.49
C PRO A 216 -10.13 10.33 3.43
N THR A 217 -9.20 11.12 2.88
CA THR A 217 -9.38 12.56 2.65
C THR A 217 -10.33 12.86 1.50
N ILE A 218 -10.37 12.03 0.46
CA ILE A 218 -11.39 12.13 -0.61
C ILE A 218 -12.80 11.88 -0.06
N VAL A 219 -12.93 10.89 0.84
CA VAL A 219 -14.17 10.66 1.59
C VAL A 219 -14.53 11.86 2.47
N LEU A 220 -13.55 12.49 3.13
CA LEU A 220 -13.73 13.72 3.90
C LEU A 220 -14.18 14.91 3.03
N MET A 221 -13.56 15.12 1.86
CA MET A 221 -13.97 16.14 0.89
C MET A 221 -15.43 15.94 0.49
N SER A 222 -15.79 14.71 0.15
CA SER A 222 -17.15 14.37 -0.25
C SER A 222 -18.15 14.57 0.87
N TYR A 223 -17.78 14.27 2.11
CA TYR A 223 -18.61 14.53 3.28
C TYR A 223 -18.89 16.02 3.48
N LEU A 224 -17.86 16.88 3.36
CA LEU A 224 -18.00 18.33 3.48
C LEU A 224 -18.92 18.93 2.40
N LEU A 225 -18.90 18.36 1.21
CA LEU A 225 -19.70 18.82 0.07
C LEU A 225 -21.10 18.21 0.03
N SER A 226 -21.36 17.18 0.83
CA SER A 226 -22.55 16.34 0.71
C SER A 226 -23.87 17.10 0.85
N SER A 227 -23.98 18.04 1.80
CA SER A 227 -25.18 18.87 2.00
C SER A 227 -25.41 19.81 0.81
N LYS A 228 -24.35 20.44 0.30
CA LYS A 228 -24.43 21.33 -0.86
C LYS A 228 -24.86 20.58 -2.12
N ILE A 229 -24.27 19.42 -2.38
CA ILE A 229 -24.62 18.56 -3.52
C ILE A 229 -26.06 18.07 -3.39
N THR A 230 -26.47 17.69 -2.18
CA THR A 230 -27.83 17.23 -1.90
C THR A 230 -28.87 18.28 -2.25
N ASN A 231 -28.65 19.55 -1.89
CA ASN A 231 -29.55 20.65 -2.22
C ASN A 231 -29.62 20.89 -3.74
N ILE A 232 -28.51 20.72 -4.46
CA ILE A 232 -28.49 20.82 -5.93
C ILE A 232 -29.33 19.72 -6.58
N ILE A 233 -29.23 18.48 -6.08
CA ILE A 233 -29.96 17.31 -6.61
C ILE A 233 -31.48 17.42 -6.37
N GLU A 234 -31.95 18.26 -5.45
CA GLU A 234 -33.39 18.44 -5.22
C GLU A 234 -34.10 19.17 -6.36
N ASN A 235 -33.35 19.90 -7.18
CA ASN A 235 -33.85 20.46 -8.43
C ASN A 235 -34.03 19.35 -9.49
N LYS A 236 -35.23 19.28 -10.09
CA LYS A 236 -35.63 18.22 -11.05
C LYS A 236 -34.65 18.02 -12.21
N MET A 237 -34.11 19.11 -12.78
CA MET A 237 -33.18 19.01 -13.92
C MET A 237 -31.85 18.38 -13.49
N TYR A 238 -31.26 18.89 -12.41
CA TYR A 238 -29.99 18.36 -11.88
C TYR A 238 -30.15 16.95 -11.32
N ARG A 239 -31.32 16.59 -10.82
CA ARG A 239 -31.65 15.22 -10.40
C ARG A 239 -31.53 14.23 -11.55
N PHE A 240 -32.07 14.59 -12.72
CA PHE A 240 -31.94 13.77 -13.93
C PHE A 240 -30.47 13.61 -14.33
N CYS A 241 -29.73 14.72 -14.43
CA CYS A 241 -28.30 14.69 -14.74
C CYS A 241 -27.51 13.81 -13.76
N PHE A 242 -27.81 13.92 -12.47
CA PHE A 242 -27.17 13.12 -11.42
C PHE A 242 -27.40 11.62 -11.63
N TYR A 243 -28.65 11.18 -11.87
CA TYR A 243 -28.92 9.76 -12.11
C TYR A 243 -28.35 9.28 -13.43
N TYR A 244 -28.33 10.13 -14.46
CA TYR A 244 -27.68 9.82 -15.74
C TYR A 244 -26.19 9.56 -15.55
N VAL A 245 -25.44 10.50 -14.95
CA VAL A 245 -24.00 10.34 -14.66
C VAL A 245 -23.73 9.09 -13.82
N LYS A 246 -24.54 8.88 -12.78
CA LYS A 246 -24.46 7.68 -11.95
C LYS A 246 -24.63 6.41 -12.79
N ALA A 247 -25.68 6.33 -13.60
CA ALA A 247 -25.95 5.18 -14.44
C ALA A 247 -24.82 4.94 -15.45
N THR A 248 -24.31 6.00 -16.10
CA THR A 248 -23.17 5.93 -17.02
C THR A 248 -21.95 5.32 -16.33
N ILE A 249 -21.55 5.80 -15.14
CA ILE A 249 -20.41 5.25 -14.40
C ILE A 249 -20.59 3.74 -14.14
N TYR A 250 -21.79 3.31 -13.72
CA TYR A 250 -22.03 1.90 -13.43
C TYR A 250 -22.06 1.03 -14.68
N VAL A 251 -22.68 1.50 -15.76
CA VAL A 251 -22.68 0.79 -17.04
C VAL A 251 -21.26 0.68 -17.58
N SER A 252 -20.45 1.74 -17.49
CA SER A 252 -19.04 1.72 -17.89
C SER A 252 -18.21 0.75 -17.05
N LEU A 253 -18.38 0.74 -15.72
CA LEU A 253 -17.69 -0.21 -14.84
C LEU A 253 -18.11 -1.65 -15.12
N LEU A 254 -19.40 -1.91 -15.33
CA LEU A 254 -19.90 -3.23 -15.68
C LEU A 254 -19.38 -3.69 -17.04
N ALA A 255 -19.42 -2.81 -18.04
CA ALA A 255 -18.85 -3.08 -19.36
C ALA A 255 -17.35 -3.37 -19.26
N TYR A 256 -16.61 -2.60 -18.46
CA TYR A 256 -15.18 -2.86 -18.21
C TYR A 256 -14.96 -4.25 -17.60
N VAL A 257 -15.73 -4.64 -16.59
CA VAL A 257 -15.64 -5.99 -15.99
C VAL A 257 -15.97 -7.08 -17.01
N ILE A 258 -17.05 -6.92 -17.79
CA ILE A 258 -17.46 -7.89 -18.81
C ILE A 258 -16.38 -8.03 -19.90
N ILE A 259 -15.89 -6.91 -20.43
CA ILE A 259 -14.85 -6.90 -21.47
C ILE A 259 -13.59 -7.58 -20.94
N ASN A 260 -13.06 -7.17 -19.79
CA ASN A 260 -11.82 -7.76 -19.27
C ASN A 260 -11.98 -9.25 -18.89
N SER A 261 -13.13 -9.64 -18.35
CA SER A 261 -13.41 -11.06 -18.06
C SER A 261 -13.54 -11.87 -19.36
N GLY A 262 -14.17 -11.31 -20.39
CA GLY A 262 -14.27 -11.92 -21.71
C GLY A 262 -12.90 -12.06 -22.38
N THR A 263 -12.09 -11.00 -22.36
CA THR A 263 -10.70 -11.01 -22.86
C THR A 263 -9.88 -12.07 -22.15
N TYR A 264 -10.00 -12.17 -20.81
CA TYR A 264 -9.31 -13.20 -20.03
C TYR A 264 -9.69 -14.61 -20.50
N LEU A 265 -10.99 -14.89 -20.66
CA LEU A 265 -11.49 -16.20 -21.10
C LEU A 265 -11.11 -16.56 -22.55
N VAL A 266 -11.07 -15.58 -23.46
CA VAL A 266 -10.68 -15.80 -24.87
C VAL A 266 -9.18 -16.11 -24.97
N ASN A 267 -8.36 -15.45 -24.15
CA ASN A 267 -6.91 -15.64 -24.11
C ASN A 267 -6.46 -16.84 -23.27
N LYS A 268 -7.35 -17.80 -23.00
CA LYS A 268 -7.03 -19.03 -22.25
C LYS A 268 -5.90 -19.88 -22.84
N HIS A 269 -5.60 -19.69 -24.11
CA HIS A 269 -4.52 -20.37 -24.81
C HIS A 269 -3.14 -19.78 -24.46
N ASN A 270 -3.11 -18.55 -23.92
CA ASN A 270 -1.92 -17.88 -23.41
C ASN A 270 -1.83 -17.99 -21.89
N TYR A 271 -2.53 -18.95 -21.29
CA TYR A 271 -2.34 -19.25 -19.88
C TYR A 271 -0.99 -19.93 -19.72
N SER A 272 -0.17 -19.40 -18.83
CA SER A 272 1.13 -19.99 -18.58
C SER A 272 0.99 -21.37 -17.97
N ASP A 273 1.86 -22.28 -18.43
CA ASP A 273 2.03 -23.62 -17.85
C ASP A 273 3.16 -23.66 -16.81
N LEU A 274 3.90 -22.56 -16.63
CA LEU A 274 4.91 -22.41 -15.60
C LEU A 274 4.32 -22.67 -14.20
N ALA A 275 5.08 -23.37 -13.37
CA ALA A 275 4.69 -23.62 -11.99
C ALA A 275 4.44 -22.29 -11.25
N HIS A 276 3.41 -22.27 -10.40
CA HIS A 276 2.94 -21.09 -9.65
C HIS A 276 2.39 -19.91 -10.47
N TYR A 277 2.51 -19.92 -11.81
CA TYR A 277 1.88 -18.94 -12.71
C TYR A 277 0.72 -19.52 -13.54
N GLN A 278 0.30 -20.74 -13.22
CA GLN A 278 -0.85 -21.39 -13.85
C GLN A 278 -2.07 -20.48 -13.91
N TYR A 279 -2.69 -20.42 -15.09
CA TYR A 279 -3.87 -19.59 -15.39
C TYR A 279 -3.63 -18.08 -15.41
N ILE A 280 -2.40 -17.61 -15.25
CA ILE A 280 -2.06 -16.22 -15.51
C ILE A 280 -1.79 -16.08 -17.01
N ILE A 281 -2.32 -15.01 -17.63
CA ILE A 281 -1.99 -14.68 -19.01
C ILE A 281 -0.58 -14.11 -19.04
N VAL A 282 0.33 -14.82 -19.71
CA VAL A 282 1.72 -14.42 -19.89
C VAL A 282 2.00 -14.29 -21.39
N ASP A 283 2.87 -13.35 -21.74
CA ASP A 283 3.34 -13.21 -23.13
C ASP A 283 4.25 -14.39 -23.49
N GLU A 284 4.01 -15.04 -24.63
CA GLU A 284 4.74 -16.26 -25.03
C GLU A 284 6.26 -16.05 -25.04
N LYS A 285 6.73 -14.86 -25.45
CA LYS A 285 8.17 -14.54 -25.47
C LYS A 285 8.73 -14.37 -24.06
N LEU A 286 7.96 -13.81 -23.13
CA LEU A 286 8.36 -13.73 -21.73
C LEU A 286 8.43 -15.13 -21.11
N GLU A 287 7.45 -15.99 -21.39
CA GLU A 287 7.43 -17.37 -20.91
C GLU A 287 8.62 -18.17 -21.45
N GLU A 288 8.90 -18.12 -22.76
CA GLU A 288 10.08 -18.75 -23.36
C GLU A 288 11.39 -18.23 -22.73
N ASN A 289 11.47 -16.93 -22.45
CA ASN A 289 12.63 -16.34 -21.80
C ASN A 289 12.80 -16.82 -20.34
N ILE A 290 11.70 -16.96 -19.59
CA ILE A 290 11.71 -17.53 -18.24
C ILE A 290 12.21 -18.97 -18.30
N GLU A 291 11.60 -19.84 -19.10
CA GLU A 291 12.00 -21.25 -19.23
C GLU A 291 13.48 -21.41 -19.60
N LYS A 292 13.97 -20.56 -20.51
CA LYS A 292 15.37 -20.56 -20.93
C LYS A 292 16.33 -20.20 -19.79
N VAL A 293 16.01 -19.18 -19.01
CA VAL A 293 16.83 -18.73 -17.86
C VAL A 293 16.72 -19.74 -16.71
N ASP A 294 15.53 -20.27 -16.44
CA ASP A 294 15.25 -21.29 -15.43
C ASP A 294 16.05 -22.57 -15.71
N THR A 295 16.03 -23.04 -16.97
CA THR A 295 16.83 -24.19 -17.41
C THR A 295 18.32 -23.94 -17.20
N PHE A 296 18.80 -22.74 -17.52
CA PHE A 296 20.20 -22.37 -17.27
C PHE A 296 20.54 -22.40 -15.78
N ILE A 297 19.68 -21.87 -14.92
CA ILE A 297 19.87 -21.89 -13.46
C ILE A 297 19.90 -23.32 -12.93
N LEU A 298 18.97 -24.17 -13.35
CA LEU A 298 18.84 -25.55 -12.86
C LEU A 298 19.96 -26.48 -13.36
N THR A 299 20.52 -26.21 -14.53
CA THR A 299 21.61 -27.03 -15.12
C THR A 299 23.02 -26.50 -14.81
N SER A 300 23.13 -25.27 -14.30
CA SER A 300 24.42 -24.70 -13.87
C SER A 300 24.98 -25.46 -12.66
N LYS A 301 26.29 -25.73 -12.71
CA LYS A 301 27.03 -26.28 -11.55
C LYS A 301 27.27 -25.22 -10.47
N ASP A 302 27.43 -23.98 -10.92
CA ASP A 302 27.67 -22.80 -10.08
C ASP A 302 26.33 -22.22 -9.64
N ASP A 303 26.28 -21.60 -8.47
CA ASP A 303 25.08 -20.90 -8.04
C ASP A 303 24.82 -19.70 -8.96
N VAL A 304 23.56 -19.48 -9.34
CA VAL A 304 23.18 -18.41 -10.27
C VAL A 304 22.32 -17.40 -9.53
N LYS A 305 22.76 -16.13 -9.53
CA LYS A 305 22.04 -14.99 -8.95
C LYS A 305 21.67 -13.99 -10.03
N ILE A 306 20.40 -13.56 -10.05
CA ILE A 306 19.95 -12.48 -10.93
C ILE A 306 20.09 -11.16 -10.17
N LEU A 307 20.79 -10.21 -10.77
CA LEU A 307 20.98 -8.87 -10.22
C LEU A 307 19.99 -7.88 -10.84
N ASP A 308 18.69 -8.13 -10.65
CA ASP A 308 17.61 -7.29 -11.16
C ASP A 308 16.35 -7.39 -10.30
N ALA A 309 15.50 -6.36 -10.34
CA ALA A 309 14.23 -6.34 -9.61
C ALA A 309 13.23 -7.42 -10.09
N SER A 310 13.40 -7.92 -11.31
CA SER A 310 12.56 -8.97 -11.90
C SER A 310 13.00 -10.39 -11.54
N ALA A 311 14.05 -10.57 -10.72
CA ALA A 311 14.58 -11.88 -10.36
C ALA A 311 13.50 -12.88 -9.86
N ALA A 312 12.55 -12.42 -9.04
CA ALA A 312 11.44 -13.23 -8.56
C ALA A 312 10.60 -13.88 -9.69
N LEU A 313 10.53 -13.27 -10.89
CA LEU A 313 9.81 -13.84 -12.04
C LEU A 313 10.40 -15.18 -12.50
N TYR A 314 11.71 -15.38 -12.29
CA TYR A 314 12.44 -16.59 -12.67
C TYR A 314 12.57 -17.55 -11.49
N MET A 315 12.63 -17.03 -10.26
CA MET A 315 12.86 -17.87 -9.07
C MET A 315 11.60 -18.58 -8.57
N ILE A 316 10.44 -17.96 -8.75
CA ILE A 316 9.15 -18.53 -8.34
C ILE A 316 8.84 -19.84 -9.09
N PRO A 317 8.90 -19.91 -10.43
CA PRO A 317 8.58 -21.15 -11.16
C PRO A 317 9.45 -22.36 -10.81
N ILE A 318 10.68 -22.12 -10.34
CA ILE A 318 11.64 -23.19 -10.00
C ILE A 318 11.80 -23.41 -8.49
N ASP A 319 10.92 -22.82 -7.67
CA ASP A 319 10.94 -22.94 -6.19
C ASP A 319 12.31 -22.62 -5.56
N LYS A 320 13.05 -21.66 -6.15
CA LYS A 320 14.36 -21.23 -5.63
C LYS A 320 14.21 -19.94 -4.82
N TYR A 321 14.91 -19.86 -3.70
CA TYR A 321 14.94 -18.67 -2.84
C TYR A 321 16.37 -18.15 -2.69
N ASN A 322 16.60 -16.88 -3.06
CA ASN A 322 17.91 -16.22 -2.98
C ASN A 322 17.91 -14.97 -2.11
N LYS A 323 16.94 -14.81 -1.20
CA LYS A 323 16.90 -13.73 -0.22
C LYS A 323 16.97 -12.35 -0.92
N ASN A 324 18.06 -11.60 -0.72
CA ASN A 324 18.21 -10.22 -1.20
C ASN A 324 18.15 -10.11 -2.74
N TYR A 325 18.52 -11.19 -3.44
CA TYR A 325 18.62 -11.18 -4.90
C TYR A 325 17.26 -11.34 -5.59
N ASP A 326 16.23 -11.89 -4.93
CA ASP A 326 14.93 -12.15 -5.57
C ASP A 326 14.12 -10.86 -5.82
N LEU A 327 14.38 -9.80 -5.05
CA LEU A 327 13.81 -8.46 -5.24
C LEU A 327 14.89 -7.40 -5.01
N LEU A 328 15.91 -7.41 -5.89
CA LEU A 328 17.09 -6.56 -5.77
C LEU A 328 16.79 -5.08 -6.04
N LEU A 329 16.23 -4.41 -5.03
CA LEU A 329 15.88 -2.99 -5.00
C LEU A 329 16.59 -2.35 -3.80
N LYS A 330 17.12 -1.12 -3.96
CA LYS A 330 17.78 -0.40 -2.85
C LYS A 330 16.95 -0.35 -1.56
N GLY A 331 15.63 -0.27 -1.69
CA GLY A 331 14.69 -0.24 -0.56
C GLY A 331 14.51 -1.57 0.18
N ASN A 332 15.03 -2.67 -0.35
CA ASN A 332 14.82 -4.04 0.16
C ASN A 332 16.10 -4.69 0.72
N LEU A 333 17.23 -3.97 0.77
CA LEU A 333 18.53 -4.55 1.14
C LEU A 333 18.74 -4.62 2.67
N GLY A 334 17.98 -3.83 3.43
CA GLY A 334 18.12 -3.72 4.88
C GLY A 334 19.26 -2.80 5.32
N GLU A 335 19.73 -3.00 6.54
CA GLU A 335 20.95 -2.43 7.12
C GLU A 335 22.15 -2.70 6.19
N ASP A 336 23.03 -1.71 6.07
CA ASP A 336 24.24 -1.68 5.23
C ASP A 336 24.00 -1.75 3.70
N GLY A 337 22.73 -1.74 3.26
CA GLY A 337 22.34 -1.41 1.89
C GLY A 337 23.11 -2.14 0.78
N GLU A 338 23.65 -1.37 -0.18
CA GLU A 338 24.42 -1.89 -1.31
C GLU A 338 25.77 -2.49 -0.88
N GLU A 339 26.40 -1.96 0.17
CA GLU A 339 27.73 -2.38 0.65
C GLU A 339 27.71 -3.82 1.17
N LYS A 340 26.65 -4.20 1.88
CA LYS A 340 26.44 -5.59 2.32
C LYS A 340 26.39 -6.56 1.15
N ILE A 341 25.68 -6.22 0.08
CA ILE A 341 25.58 -7.09 -1.11
C ILE A 341 26.92 -7.18 -1.82
N ILE A 342 27.69 -6.08 -1.89
CA ILE A 342 29.04 -6.10 -2.45
C ILE A 342 29.95 -7.02 -1.63
N ALA A 343 29.92 -6.92 -0.29
CA ALA A 343 30.69 -7.80 0.58
C ALA A 343 30.29 -9.28 0.45
N GLU A 344 28.99 -9.57 0.29
CA GLU A 344 28.49 -10.92 0.00
C GLU A 344 29.07 -11.44 -1.33
N ILE A 345 29.08 -10.62 -2.38
CA ILE A 345 29.65 -10.95 -3.70
C ILE A 345 31.17 -11.16 -3.62
N GLU A 346 31.90 -10.31 -2.91
CA GLU A 346 33.34 -10.40 -2.68
C GLU A 346 33.76 -11.72 -2.04
N SER A 347 32.97 -12.18 -1.07
CA SER A 347 33.23 -13.42 -0.35
C SER A 347 32.78 -14.68 -1.11
N SER A 348 31.97 -14.52 -2.15
CA SER A 348 31.37 -15.63 -2.88
C SER A 348 32.37 -16.34 -3.81
N LYS A 349 32.24 -17.66 -3.90
CA LYS A 349 32.99 -18.51 -4.84
C LYS A 349 32.00 -19.32 -5.65
N ASP A 350 32.35 -19.58 -6.91
CA ASP A 350 31.55 -20.42 -7.81
C ASP A 350 30.10 -19.91 -7.95
N VAL A 351 29.97 -18.60 -8.21
CA VAL A 351 28.69 -17.91 -8.45
C VAL A 351 28.70 -17.19 -9.79
N LYS A 352 27.63 -17.38 -10.57
CA LYS A 352 27.34 -16.63 -11.79
C LYS A 352 26.31 -15.54 -11.53
N TYR A 353 26.61 -14.35 -12.00
CA TYR A 353 25.72 -13.19 -11.89
C TYR A 353 25.08 -12.87 -13.24
N LEU A 354 23.76 -12.82 -13.24
CA LEU A 354 22.97 -12.42 -14.40
C LEU A 354 22.60 -10.94 -14.27
N ILE A 355 23.10 -10.12 -15.19
CA ILE A 355 22.83 -8.67 -15.20
C ILE A 355 22.02 -8.34 -16.45
N LEU A 356 20.91 -7.62 -16.28
CA LEU A 356 20.05 -7.23 -17.41
C LEU A 356 20.86 -6.43 -18.45
N GLN A 357 20.76 -6.83 -19.72
CA GLN A 357 21.47 -6.19 -20.83
C GLN A 357 21.18 -4.68 -20.88
N ASP A 358 22.18 -3.88 -21.25
CA ASP A 358 22.09 -2.41 -21.21
C ASP A 358 21.08 -1.82 -22.23
N LYS A 359 20.63 -2.62 -23.20
CA LYS A 359 19.54 -2.25 -24.11
C LYS A 359 18.16 -2.18 -23.44
N TYR A 360 18.02 -2.78 -22.26
CA TYR A 360 16.77 -2.78 -21.49
C TYR A 360 16.81 -1.77 -20.35
N HIS A 361 15.65 -1.23 -20.03
CA HIS A 361 15.50 -0.30 -18.91
C HIS A 361 15.49 -1.04 -17.58
N LYS A 362 16.47 -0.72 -16.73
CA LYS A 362 16.55 -1.20 -15.34
C LYS A 362 15.54 -0.45 -14.47
N ASN A 363 15.13 -1.08 -13.36
CA ASN A 363 14.27 -0.43 -12.38
C ASN A 363 14.94 0.82 -11.79
N TRP A 364 14.17 1.86 -11.48
CA TRP A 364 14.70 3.10 -10.92
C TRP A 364 15.33 2.92 -9.52
N GLN A 365 15.00 1.85 -8.80
CA GLN A 365 15.62 1.47 -7.54
C GLN A 365 16.71 0.40 -7.68
N THR A 366 17.15 0.05 -8.90
CA THR A 366 18.24 -0.91 -9.08
C THR A 366 19.50 -0.44 -8.34
N PRO A 367 20.14 -1.30 -7.54
CA PRO A 367 21.37 -0.95 -6.83
C PRO A 367 22.58 -0.90 -7.79
N LEU A 368 22.74 0.24 -8.46
CA LEU A 368 23.79 0.43 -9.47
C LEU A 368 25.20 0.22 -8.93
N GLN A 369 25.46 0.44 -7.64
CA GLN A 369 26.80 0.19 -7.07
C GLN A 369 27.14 -1.30 -7.12
N VAL A 370 26.17 -2.16 -6.77
CA VAL A 370 26.31 -3.62 -6.86
C VAL A 370 26.53 -4.06 -8.32
N ILE A 371 25.74 -3.51 -9.25
CA ILE A 371 25.85 -3.84 -10.68
C ILE A 371 27.23 -3.45 -11.23
N ASN A 372 27.68 -2.23 -10.95
CA ASN A 372 28.97 -1.72 -11.42
C ASN A 372 30.12 -2.53 -10.83
N TYR A 373 30.05 -2.85 -9.53
CA TYR A 373 31.05 -3.69 -8.87
C TYR A 373 31.25 -5.02 -9.60
N VAL A 374 30.18 -5.73 -9.94
CA VAL A 374 30.29 -7.00 -10.68
C VAL A 374 30.85 -6.78 -12.08
N LYS A 375 30.40 -5.75 -12.81
CA LYS A 375 30.93 -5.44 -14.15
C LYS A 375 32.43 -5.09 -14.14
N GLU A 376 32.93 -4.49 -13.06
CA GLU A 376 34.33 -4.07 -12.92
C GLU A 376 35.25 -5.19 -12.41
N ASN A 377 34.72 -6.12 -11.59
CA ASN A 377 35.53 -7.13 -10.89
C ASN A 377 35.33 -8.56 -11.42
N LYS A 378 34.33 -8.81 -12.27
CA LYS A 378 34.02 -10.14 -12.85
C LYS A 378 34.09 -10.11 -14.37
N ASN A 379 34.33 -11.27 -14.99
CA ASN A 379 34.43 -11.37 -16.44
C ASN A 379 33.07 -11.69 -17.06
N LYS A 380 32.69 -10.96 -18.11
CA LYS A 380 31.52 -11.32 -18.92
C LYS A 380 31.84 -12.56 -19.77
N THR A 381 31.14 -13.67 -19.55
CA THR A 381 31.41 -14.95 -20.23
C THR A 381 30.35 -15.36 -21.23
N GLY A 382 29.19 -14.69 -21.24
CA GLY A 382 28.17 -14.96 -22.23
C GLY A 382 26.88 -14.16 -22.01
N THR A 383 25.80 -14.65 -22.60
CA THR A 383 24.44 -14.10 -22.46
C THR A 383 23.41 -15.22 -22.40
N ILE A 384 22.37 -15.05 -21.59
CA ILE A 384 21.22 -15.95 -21.52
C ILE A 384 19.94 -15.13 -21.46
N GLY A 385 19.04 -15.36 -22.41
CA GLY A 385 17.82 -14.56 -22.53
C GLY A 385 18.12 -13.07 -22.63
N ASP A 386 17.56 -12.30 -21.70
CA ASP A 386 17.75 -10.86 -21.57
C ASP A 386 18.96 -10.43 -20.72
N PHE A 387 19.74 -11.39 -20.23
CA PHE A 387 20.85 -11.15 -19.29
C PHE A 387 22.22 -11.40 -19.91
N ASP A 388 23.19 -10.63 -19.44
CA ASP A 388 24.63 -10.90 -19.56
C ASP A 388 25.09 -11.75 -18.37
N ILE A 389 25.99 -12.71 -18.61
CA ILE A 389 26.53 -13.63 -17.60
C ILE A 389 27.92 -13.14 -17.17
N TYR A 390 28.14 -13.01 -15.86
CA TYR A 390 29.44 -12.64 -15.26
C TYR A 390 29.90 -13.69 -14.24
N GLU A 391 31.20 -14.02 -14.23
CA GLU A 391 31.85 -14.96 -13.28
C GLU A 391 33.20 -14.47 -12.73
#